data_AF-C8X4A3-F1
#
_entry.id   AF-C8X4A3-F1
#
_cell.length_a   1.000
_cell.length_b   1.000
_cell.length_c   1.000
_cell.angle_alpha   90.00
_cell.angle_beta   90.00
_cell.angle_gamma   90.00
#
_symmetry.space_group_name_H-M   'P 1'
#
loop_
_entity.id
_entity.type
_entity.pdbx_description
1 polymer ?
#
loop_
_entity_poly.entity_id
_entity_poly.type
_entity_poly.pdbx_seq_one_letter_code
_entity_poly.pdbx_strand_id
1 'polypeptide(L)'
;MEQLDKEIRAAAVSETAVLRILPEQSGSEIAARTGVSLHDVEGAALELDILPQRYRRNWAALQVAEQLLLHRSTVALAGLGGLGGYVLELLARCGVGSIRGVDGDIFESSNLNRQLLSGQSTLGQAKAEAAALRVEEINPAVAFSATLATLDQDGFLQWLEGSDLVIDALGGTRVRLALHRAAAELGLTVVSAAVAGATGVVATIAPGDAGLRALWTDEQGAEEDMGCLPHGVAVLAGMQSAEAVNILTGHGAALQGFMGALDLNDFSWERMEIG
;
A
#
# COMPACT_ATOMS: atom_id res chain seq x y z
N MET A 1 17.70 -1.32 -23.56
CA MET A 1 16.52 -2.17 -23.79
C MET A 1 16.89 -3.45 -24.53
N GLU A 2 17.24 -3.44 -25.82
CA GLU A 2 17.39 -4.70 -26.59
C GLU A 2 18.38 -5.73 -26.00
N GLN A 3 19.46 -5.28 -25.36
CA GLN A 3 20.39 -6.17 -24.66
C GLN A 3 19.81 -6.74 -23.35
N LEU A 4 19.11 -5.94 -22.57
CA LEU A 4 18.46 -6.35 -21.33
C LEU A 4 17.40 -7.42 -21.60
N ASP A 5 16.56 -7.19 -22.61
CA ASP A 5 15.50 -8.13 -23.01
C ASP A 5 16.06 -9.49 -23.41
N LYS A 6 17.21 -9.52 -24.11
CA LYS A 6 17.90 -10.75 -24.49
C LYS A 6 18.38 -11.52 -23.25
N GLU A 7 18.95 -10.82 -22.28
CA GLU A 7 19.42 -11.43 -21.02
C GLU A 7 18.27 -12.00 -20.20
N ILE A 8 17.18 -11.24 -20.05
CA ILE A 8 15.98 -11.70 -19.34
C ILE A 8 15.38 -12.93 -20.03
N ARG A 9 15.22 -12.90 -21.36
CA ARG A 9 14.68 -14.04 -22.11
C ARG A 9 15.55 -15.29 -22.00
N ALA A 10 16.87 -15.12 -21.94
CA ALA A 10 17.81 -16.23 -21.79
C ALA A 10 17.79 -16.84 -20.39
N ALA A 11 17.57 -16.02 -19.35
CA ALA A 11 17.50 -16.46 -17.97
C ALA A 11 16.14 -17.06 -17.57
N ALA A 12 15.05 -16.67 -18.26
CA ALA A 12 13.71 -17.09 -17.91
C ALA A 12 13.46 -18.58 -18.15
N VAL A 13 12.87 -19.24 -17.15
CA VAL A 13 12.56 -20.68 -17.15
C VAL A 13 11.08 -20.89 -17.42
N SER A 14 10.74 -21.82 -18.32
CA SER A 14 9.36 -22.22 -18.52
C SER A 14 8.91 -23.12 -17.37
N GLU A 15 7.85 -22.70 -16.67
CA GLU A 15 7.26 -23.48 -15.58
C GLU A 15 6.06 -24.30 -16.06
N THR A 16 5.24 -23.70 -16.90
CA THR A 16 4.14 -24.36 -17.61
C THR A 16 4.24 -24.04 -19.11
N ALA A 17 3.30 -24.53 -19.91
CA ALA A 17 3.25 -24.20 -21.34
C ALA A 17 3.03 -22.70 -21.61
N VAL A 18 2.47 -21.96 -20.63
CA VAL A 18 2.08 -20.55 -20.77
C VAL A 18 2.81 -19.60 -19.80
N LEU A 19 3.43 -20.11 -18.74
CA LEU A 19 4.09 -19.30 -17.72
C LEU A 19 5.60 -19.42 -17.81
N ARG A 20 6.26 -18.27 -18.02
CA ARG A 20 7.71 -18.10 -17.92
C ARG A 20 8.04 -17.32 -16.66
N ILE A 21 9.06 -17.77 -15.94
CA ILE A 21 9.50 -17.20 -14.68
C ILE A 21 10.91 -16.64 -14.83
N LEU A 22 11.15 -15.43 -14.32
CA LEU A 22 12.49 -14.92 -14.06
C LEU A 22 12.89 -15.31 -12.61
N PRO A 23 13.88 -16.22 -12.42
CA PRO A 23 14.35 -16.57 -11.08
C PRO A 23 14.93 -15.36 -10.34
N GLU A 24 14.73 -15.31 -9.02
CA GLU A 24 15.17 -14.21 -8.15
C GLU A 24 16.66 -13.89 -8.31
N GLN A 25 17.49 -14.94 -8.22
CA GLN A 25 18.94 -14.82 -8.34
C GLN A 25 19.34 -14.29 -9.73
N SER A 26 18.68 -14.78 -10.79
CA SER A 26 18.96 -14.34 -12.15
C SER A 26 18.61 -12.87 -12.37
N GLY A 27 17.47 -12.40 -11.85
CA GLY A 27 17.10 -10.98 -11.90
C GLY A 27 18.14 -10.10 -11.22
N SER A 28 18.57 -10.49 -10.01
CA SER A 28 19.60 -9.77 -9.26
C SER A 28 20.96 -9.75 -9.98
N GLU A 29 21.37 -10.88 -10.57
CA GLU A 29 22.62 -10.97 -11.35
C GLU A 29 22.58 -10.13 -12.63
N ILE A 30 21.42 -10.06 -13.30
CA ILE A 30 21.22 -9.18 -14.47
C ILE A 30 21.34 -7.71 -14.05
N ALA A 31 20.67 -7.32 -12.96
CA ALA A 31 20.75 -5.96 -12.41
C ALA A 31 22.20 -5.56 -12.11
N ALA A 32 22.93 -6.41 -11.36
CA ALA A 32 24.33 -6.17 -11.01
C ALA A 32 25.26 -6.08 -12.23
N ARG A 33 25.06 -6.94 -13.24
CA ARG A 33 25.91 -6.98 -14.44
C ARG A 33 25.65 -5.82 -15.40
N THR A 34 24.40 -5.40 -15.53
CA THR A 34 23.98 -4.35 -16.47
C THR A 34 24.00 -2.95 -15.86
N GLY A 35 24.05 -2.85 -14.53
CA GLY A 35 24.03 -1.59 -13.79
C GLY A 35 22.65 -0.93 -13.71
N VAL A 36 21.59 -1.63 -14.12
CA VAL A 36 20.20 -1.18 -13.96
C VAL A 36 19.63 -1.66 -12.63
N SER A 37 18.60 -0.99 -12.13
CA SER A 37 17.99 -1.39 -10.85
C SER A 37 17.21 -2.70 -10.99
N LEU A 38 17.00 -3.42 -9.88
CA LEU A 38 16.15 -4.62 -9.90
C LEU A 38 14.70 -4.28 -10.30
N HIS A 39 14.22 -3.09 -9.89
CA HIS A 39 12.93 -2.54 -10.35
C HIS A 39 12.85 -2.53 -11.88
N ASP A 40 13.86 -1.99 -12.57
CA ASP A 40 13.87 -1.92 -14.04
C ASP A 40 13.98 -3.32 -14.69
N VAL A 41 14.72 -4.25 -14.08
CA VAL A 41 14.80 -5.64 -14.57
C VAL A 41 13.44 -6.33 -14.46
N GLU A 42 12.74 -6.21 -13.31
CA GLU A 42 11.42 -6.80 -13.13
C GLU A 42 10.38 -6.17 -14.07
N GLY A 43 10.42 -4.84 -14.25
CA GLY A 43 9.55 -4.14 -15.19
C GLY A 43 9.74 -4.62 -16.63
N ALA A 44 10.99 -4.71 -17.09
CA ALA A 44 11.30 -5.26 -18.41
C ALA A 44 10.87 -6.73 -18.54
N ALA A 45 11.01 -7.54 -17.49
CA ALA A 45 10.55 -8.93 -17.52
C ALA A 45 9.03 -9.03 -17.71
N LEU A 46 8.27 -8.23 -16.96
CA LEU A 46 6.81 -8.18 -17.06
C LEU A 46 6.34 -7.72 -18.45
N GLU A 47 7.02 -6.76 -19.08
CA GLU A 47 6.76 -6.34 -20.47
C GLU A 47 7.00 -7.45 -21.50
N LEU A 48 7.88 -8.40 -21.20
CA LEU A 48 8.21 -9.55 -22.06
C LEU A 48 7.33 -10.78 -21.77
N ASP A 49 6.27 -10.61 -20.99
CA ASP A 49 5.37 -11.67 -20.49
C ASP A 49 6.10 -12.73 -19.65
N ILE A 50 7.04 -12.27 -18.81
CA ILE A 50 7.85 -13.12 -17.91
C ILE A 50 7.62 -12.63 -16.48
N LEU A 51 7.12 -13.51 -15.61
CA LEU A 51 6.79 -13.16 -14.23
C LEU A 51 8.04 -13.29 -13.34
N PRO A 52 8.41 -12.25 -12.55
CA PRO A 52 9.39 -12.40 -11.48
C PRO A 52 8.97 -13.50 -10.48
N GLN A 53 9.90 -14.35 -10.09
CA GLN A 53 9.63 -15.55 -9.28
C GLN A 53 8.86 -15.26 -7.98
N ARG A 54 9.10 -14.10 -7.35
CA ARG A 54 8.43 -13.67 -6.12
C ARG A 54 6.90 -13.70 -6.24
N TYR A 55 6.36 -13.29 -7.38
CA TYR A 55 4.91 -13.16 -7.61
C TYR A 55 4.27 -14.45 -8.15
N ARG A 56 5.05 -15.53 -8.35
CA ARG A 56 4.56 -16.82 -8.86
C ARG A 56 3.36 -17.34 -8.06
N ARG A 57 3.34 -17.16 -6.74
CA ARG A 57 2.24 -17.63 -5.88
C ARG A 57 0.94 -16.84 -6.06
N ASN A 58 1.00 -15.69 -6.73
CA ASN A 58 -0.15 -14.84 -7.02
C ASN A 58 -0.67 -15.03 -8.45
N TRP A 59 0.12 -15.62 -9.36
CA TRP A 59 -0.19 -15.73 -10.80
C TRP A 59 -1.62 -16.18 -11.13
N ALA A 60 -2.16 -17.15 -10.40
CA ALA A 60 -3.51 -17.65 -10.65
C ALA A 60 -4.62 -16.59 -10.40
N ALA A 61 -4.34 -15.63 -9.52
CA ALA A 61 -5.24 -14.52 -9.19
C ALA A 61 -4.83 -13.19 -9.84
N LEU A 62 -3.55 -13.01 -10.18
CA LEU A 62 -2.97 -11.84 -10.81
C LEU A 62 -2.05 -12.28 -11.96
N GLN A 63 -2.57 -12.23 -13.18
CA GLN A 63 -1.81 -12.55 -14.39
C GLN A 63 -0.66 -11.53 -14.59
N VAL A 64 0.30 -11.84 -15.47
CA VAL A 64 1.49 -10.99 -15.72
C VAL A 64 1.08 -9.60 -16.15
N ALA A 65 0.05 -9.46 -16.98
CA ALA A 65 -0.47 -8.15 -17.39
C ALA A 65 -0.96 -7.31 -16.20
N GLU A 66 -1.63 -7.93 -15.22
CA GLU A 66 -2.11 -7.25 -14.01
C GLU A 66 -0.95 -6.93 -13.06
N GLN A 67 0.02 -7.84 -12.95
CA GLN A 67 1.26 -7.60 -12.21
C GLN A 67 2.06 -6.43 -12.81
N LEU A 68 2.06 -6.28 -14.14
CA LEU A 68 2.67 -5.13 -14.83
C LEU A 68 1.94 -3.81 -14.51
N LEU A 69 0.61 -3.83 -14.37
CA LEU A 69 -0.14 -2.64 -13.92
C LEU A 69 0.26 -2.24 -12.50
N LEU A 70 0.35 -3.19 -11.56
CA LEU A 70 0.83 -2.94 -10.21
C LEU A 70 2.26 -2.38 -10.22
N HIS A 71 3.15 -2.97 -11.00
CA HIS A 71 4.54 -2.53 -11.14
C HIS A 71 4.67 -1.11 -11.71
N ARG A 72 3.70 -0.65 -12.52
CA ARG A 72 3.71 0.72 -13.05
C ARG A 72 3.03 1.74 -12.15
N SER A 73 2.36 1.28 -11.10
CA SER A 73 1.57 2.13 -10.21
C SER A 73 2.41 2.80 -9.13
N THR A 74 2.02 4.03 -8.79
CA THR A 74 2.55 4.81 -7.67
C THR A 74 1.47 5.02 -6.61
N VAL A 75 1.70 4.52 -5.40
CA VAL A 75 0.79 4.68 -4.26
C VAL A 75 1.33 5.68 -3.26
N ALA A 76 0.53 6.67 -2.91
CA ALA A 76 0.77 7.57 -1.79
C ALA A 76 0.15 6.98 -0.51
N LEU A 77 0.98 6.57 0.45
CA LEU A 77 0.58 6.01 1.74
C LEU A 77 0.80 7.00 2.88
N ALA A 78 -0.28 7.59 3.37
CA ALA A 78 -0.25 8.55 4.48
C ALA A 78 -0.47 7.85 5.82
N GLY A 79 0.51 7.94 6.71
CA GLY A 79 0.56 7.21 7.97
C GLY A 79 1.24 5.84 7.80
N LEU A 80 2.23 5.58 8.65
CA LEU A 80 3.03 4.35 8.71
C LEU A 80 2.94 3.69 10.10
N GLY A 81 1.82 3.95 10.79
CA GLY A 81 1.48 3.35 12.07
C GLY A 81 0.86 1.95 11.95
N GLY A 82 -0.21 1.71 12.70
CA GLY A 82 -0.88 0.40 12.76
C GLY A 82 -1.36 -0.08 11.39
N LEU A 83 -2.33 0.62 10.80
CA LEU A 83 -2.86 0.29 9.47
C LEU A 83 -1.77 0.40 8.40
N GLY A 84 -1.07 1.54 8.38
CA GLY A 84 -0.10 1.87 7.35
C GLY A 84 1.05 0.88 7.24
N GLY A 85 1.60 0.40 8.37
CA GLY A 85 2.66 -0.60 8.35
C GLY A 85 2.23 -1.92 7.71
N TYR A 86 1.01 -2.39 7.99
CA TYR A 86 0.46 -3.59 7.34
C TYR A 86 0.13 -3.35 5.86
N VAL A 87 -0.45 -2.21 5.50
CA VAL A 87 -0.73 -1.90 4.09
C VAL A 87 0.57 -1.81 3.28
N LEU A 88 1.60 -1.16 3.81
CA LEU A 88 2.92 -1.11 3.19
C LEU A 88 3.47 -2.51 2.90
N GLU A 89 3.47 -3.37 3.93
CA GLU A 89 3.95 -4.75 3.82
C GLU A 89 3.20 -5.51 2.73
N LEU A 90 1.87 -5.39 2.68
CA LEU A 90 1.03 -6.09 1.70
C LEU A 90 1.24 -5.56 0.28
N LEU A 91 1.23 -4.25 0.07
CA LEU A 91 1.43 -3.64 -1.25
C LEU A 91 2.84 -3.92 -1.80
N ALA A 92 3.87 -3.83 -0.96
CA ALA A 92 5.23 -4.16 -1.36
C ALA A 92 5.36 -5.65 -1.75
N ARG A 93 4.73 -6.57 -1.00
CA ARG A 93 4.70 -8.00 -1.34
C ARG A 93 3.86 -8.33 -2.58
N CYS A 94 2.83 -7.53 -2.86
CA CYS A 94 2.06 -7.60 -4.10
C CYS A 94 2.81 -7.04 -5.31
N GLY A 95 3.91 -6.31 -5.12
CA GLY A 95 4.72 -5.77 -6.21
C GLY A 95 4.16 -4.48 -6.80
N VAL A 96 3.53 -3.63 -5.99
CA VAL A 96 3.30 -2.23 -6.37
C VAL A 96 4.64 -1.56 -6.67
N GLY A 97 4.78 -0.94 -7.83
CA GLY A 97 6.07 -0.44 -8.31
C GLY A 97 6.69 0.63 -7.43
N SER A 98 5.91 1.66 -7.11
CA SER A 98 6.36 2.77 -6.30
C SER A 98 5.41 3.04 -5.14
N ILE A 99 5.97 3.20 -3.94
CA ILE A 99 5.21 3.57 -2.74
C ILE A 99 5.88 4.79 -2.10
N ARG A 100 5.11 5.86 -1.93
CA ARG A 100 5.53 7.06 -1.20
C ARG A 100 4.92 7.00 0.18
N GLY A 101 5.73 6.86 1.21
CA GLY A 101 5.27 6.86 2.60
C GLY A 101 5.50 8.20 3.27
N VAL A 102 4.54 8.69 4.04
CA VAL A 102 4.72 9.86 4.91
C VAL A 102 4.25 9.56 6.33
N ASP A 103 5.13 9.83 7.30
CA ASP A 103 4.82 9.78 8.73
C ASP A 103 5.82 10.65 9.50
N GLY A 104 5.32 11.49 10.41
CA GLY A 104 6.13 12.42 11.21
C GLY A 104 6.60 11.85 12.55
N ASP A 105 6.13 10.66 12.94
CA ASP A 105 6.34 10.10 14.26
C ASP A 105 7.56 9.17 14.34
N ILE A 106 7.91 8.83 15.59
CA ILE A 106 8.83 7.76 15.96
C ILE A 106 8.08 6.59 16.60
N PHE A 107 8.71 5.42 16.72
CA PHE A 107 8.12 4.31 17.47
C PHE A 107 8.26 4.50 18.98
N GLU A 108 7.14 4.32 19.67
CA GLU A 108 7.05 4.29 21.12
C GLU A 108 6.69 2.89 21.64
N SER A 109 6.90 2.64 22.93
CA SER A 109 6.55 1.35 23.56
C SER A 109 5.06 1.00 23.42
N SER A 110 4.20 2.02 23.39
CA SER A 110 2.75 1.92 23.17
C SER A 110 2.39 1.44 21.75
N ASN A 111 3.34 1.42 20.81
CA ASN A 111 3.13 0.99 19.43
C ASN A 111 3.35 -0.52 19.24
N LEU A 112 4.17 -1.13 20.11
CA LEU A 112 4.54 -2.56 20.06
C LEU A 112 3.35 -3.51 20.09
N ASN A 113 2.19 -3.05 20.55
CA ASN A 113 0.99 -3.86 20.62
C ASN A 113 0.34 -4.12 19.26
N ARG A 114 0.58 -3.28 18.25
CA ARG A 114 -0.22 -3.29 17.00
C ARG A 114 0.48 -2.80 15.73
N GLN A 115 1.60 -2.09 15.83
CA GLN A 115 2.27 -1.56 14.65
C GLN A 115 3.31 -2.56 14.16
N LEU A 116 3.08 -3.14 12.97
CA LEU A 116 3.91 -4.20 12.41
C LEU A 116 5.41 -3.88 12.38
N LEU A 117 5.75 -2.63 12.08
CA LEU A 117 7.13 -2.15 11.92
C LEU A 117 7.80 -1.79 13.25
N SER A 118 7.04 -1.80 14.36
CA SER A 118 7.57 -1.55 15.69
C SER A 118 8.15 -2.82 16.31
N GLY A 119 9.26 -2.68 17.00
CA GLY A 119 9.95 -3.75 17.71
C GLY A 119 10.90 -3.17 18.76
N GLN A 120 11.43 -4.01 19.64
CA GLN A 120 12.34 -3.57 20.70
C GLN A 120 13.56 -2.82 20.14
N SER A 121 14.04 -3.21 18.96
CA SER A 121 15.18 -2.58 18.29
C SER A 121 14.83 -1.30 17.52
N THR A 122 13.55 -1.03 17.25
CA THR A 122 13.12 0.15 16.47
C THR A 122 12.51 1.25 17.35
N LEU A 123 12.44 1.06 18.67
CA LEU A 123 12.00 2.11 19.59
C LEU A 123 12.88 3.37 19.45
N GLY A 124 12.23 4.52 19.32
CA GLY A 124 12.89 5.81 19.08
C GLY A 124 13.29 6.07 17.63
N GLN A 125 13.16 5.10 16.72
CA GLN A 125 13.39 5.29 15.29
C GLN A 125 12.18 5.93 14.63
N ALA A 126 12.42 6.78 13.62
CA ALA A 126 11.38 7.33 12.77
C ALA A 126 10.64 6.21 12.03
N LYS A 127 9.30 6.26 12.03
CA LYS A 127 8.46 5.24 11.37
C LYS A 127 8.74 5.18 9.86
N ALA A 128 8.95 6.35 9.24
CA ALA A 128 9.27 6.49 7.82
C ALA A 128 10.59 5.81 7.43
N GLU A 129 11.62 5.90 8.28
CA GLU A 129 12.93 5.25 8.02
C GLU A 129 12.84 3.73 8.19
N ALA A 130 12.16 3.26 9.23
CA ALA A 130 11.96 1.83 9.44
C ALA A 130 11.13 1.19 8.31
N ALA A 131 10.15 1.92 7.77
CA ALA A 131 9.40 1.52 6.60
C ALA A 131 10.31 1.33 5.37
N ALA A 132 11.24 2.25 5.13
CA ALA A 132 12.19 2.14 4.02
C ALA A 132 13.06 0.88 4.13
N LEU A 133 13.65 0.64 5.31
CA LEU A 133 14.44 -0.56 5.58
C LEU A 133 13.61 -1.83 5.38
N ARG A 134 12.34 -1.81 5.81
CA ARG A 134 11.46 -2.96 5.67
C ARG A 134 11.14 -3.26 4.21
N VAL A 135 10.84 -2.26 3.40
CA VAL A 135 10.56 -2.46 1.96
C VAL A 135 11.78 -3.02 1.25
N GLU A 136 12.96 -2.46 1.51
CA GLU A 136 14.22 -2.94 0.93
C GLU A 136 14.49 -4.41 1.30
N GLU A 137 14.17 -4.81 2.54
CA GLU A 137 14.32 -6.20 3.00
C GLU A 137 13.36 -7.17 2.28
N ILE A 138 12.09 -6.81 2.12
CA ILE A 138 11.06 -7.75 1.63
C ILE A 138 10.92 -7.76 0.12
N ASN A 139 11.14 -6.62 -0.53
CA ASN A 139 11.04 -6.46 -1.97
C ASN A 139 11.88 -5.28 -2.48
N PRO A 140 13.18 -5.49 -2.74
CA PRO A 140 14.08 -4.44 -3.23
C PRO A 140 13.77 -3.97 -4.67
N ALA A 141 12.83 -4.63 -5.36
CA ALA A 141 12.31 -4.15 -6.63
C ALA A 141 11.24 -3.05 -6.48
N VAL A 142 10.70 -2.83 -5.28
CA VAL A 142 9.73 -1.75 -5.01
C VAL A 142 10.47 -0.47 -4.69
N ALA A 143 10.19 0.59 -5.43
CA ALA A 143 10.74 1.92 -5.16
C ALA A 143 9.97 2.56 -3.99
N PHE A 144 10.61 2.68 -2.82
CA PHE A 144 10.03 3.36 -1.67
C PHE A 144 10.69 4.71 -1.41
N SER A 145 9.88 5.75 -1.24
CA SER A 145 10.34 7.06 -0.78
C SER A 145 9.73 7.41 0.57
N ALA A 146 10.57 7.65 1.57
CA ALA A 146 10.17 8.02 2.92
C ALA A 146 10.14 9.53 3.10
N THR A 147 9.03 10.08 3.59
CA THR A 147 8.89 11.48 3.99
C THR A 147 8.66 11.57 5.51
N LEU A 148 9.61 12.13 6.23
CA LEU A 148 9.51 12.36 7.67
C LEU A 148 8.88 13.73 7.93
N ALA A 149 7.54 13.80 7.89
CA ALA A 149 6.80 15.03 8.11
C ALA A 149 5.36 14.78 8.54
N THR A 150 4.79 15.75 9.26
CA THR A 150 3.35 15.92 9.38
C THR A 150 2.92 16.99 8.37
N LEU A 151 2.11 16.60 7.40
CA LEU A 151 1.70 17.49 6.31
C LEU A 151 0.37 18.17 6.63
N ASP A 152 0.23 19.40 6.18
CA ASP A 152 -1.05 20.08 6.03
C ASP A 152 -1.59 19.89 4.60
N GLN A 153 -2.68 20.58 4.25
CA GLN A 153 -3.30 20.44 2.93
C GLN A 153 -2.34 20.82 1.80
N ASP A 154 -1.59 21.92 1.93
CA ASP A 154 -0.66 22.38 0.89
C ASP A 154 0.53 21.42 0.75
N GLY A 155 1.02 20.87 1.87
CA GLY A 155 2.01 19.81 1.86
C GLY A 155 1.51 18.54 1.19
N PHE A 156 0.27 18.13 1.45
CA PHE A 156 -0.33 16.98 0.77
C PHE A 156 -0.52 17.22 -0.73
N LEU A 157 -0.92 18.42 -1.16
CA LEU A 157 -1.06 18.74 -2.58
C LEU A 157 0.24 18.48 -3.34
N GLN A 158 1.37 18.95 -2.82
CA GLN A 158 2.67 18.73 -3.45
C GLN A 158 3.11 17.26 -3.38
N TRP A 159 2.93 16.62 -2.22
CA TRP A 159 3.40 15.25 -1.99
C TRP A 159 2.65 14.20 -2.83
N LEU A 160 1.37 14.46 -3.11
CA LEU A 160 0.51 13.56 -3.87
C LEU A 160 0.74 13.59 -5.40
N GLU A 161 1.42 14.62 -5.94
CA GLU A 161 1.59 14.80 -7.40
C GLU A 161 2.17 13.57 -8.10
N GLY A 162 1.48 13.06 -9.14
CA GLY A 162 1.93 11.89 -9.90
C GLY A 162 1.76 10.56 -9.17
N SER A 163 0.96 10.51 -8.11
CA SER A 163 0.44 9.26 -7.55
C SER A 163 -0.79 8.81 -8.32
N ASP A 164 -1.02 7.50 -8.42
CA ASP A 164 -2.20 6.93 -9.07
C ASP A 164 -3.33 6.66 -8.04
N LEU A 165 -2.95 6.43 -6.78
CA LEU A 165 -3.87 6.11 -5.69
C LEU A 165 -3.35 6.64 -4.36
N VAL A 166 -4.27 7.07 -3.49
CA VAL A 166 -3.97 7.47 -2.12
C VAL A 166 -4.50 6.45 -1.13
N ILE A 167 -3.68 6.07 -0.17
CA ILE A 167 -4.06 5.28 1.00
C ILE A 167 -4.01 6.17 2.22
N ASP A 168 -5.15 6.30 2.87
CA ASP A 168 -5.30 7.02 4.13
C ASP A 168 -5.29 6.04 5.30
N ALA A 169 -4.13 5.99 5.97
CA ALA A 169 -3.88 5.21 7.18
C ALA A 169 -3.50 6.13 8.35
N LEU A 170 -3.95 7.40 8.32
CA LEU A 170 -3.68 8.40 9.34
C LEU A 170 -4.56 8.18 10.57
N GLY A 171 -3.99 8.46 11.75
CA GLY A 171 -4.75 8.72 12.97
C GLY A 171 -5.20 10.19 13.02
N GLY A 172 -6.35 10.45 13.63
CA GLY A 172 -6.88 11.80 13.82
C GLY A 172 -7.64 12.40 12.63
N THR A 173 -8.80 12.98 12.94
CA THR A 173 -9.75 13.56 11.97
C THR A 173 -9.16 14.69 11.13
N ARG A 174 -8.48 15.66 11.75
CA ARG A 174 -8.11 16.91 11.06
C ARG A 174 -7.13 16.69 9.91
N VAL A 175 -6.09 15.89 10.13
CA VAL A 175 -5.07 15.60 9.11
C VAL A 175 -5.66 14.76 7.97
N ARG A 176 -6.58 13.85 8.30
CA ARG A 176 -7.32 13.03 7.32
C ARG A 176 -8.16 13.89 6.38
N LEU A 177 -8.90 14.86 6.93
CA LEU A 177 -9.68 15.80 6.11
C LEU A 177 -8.79 16.67 5.20
N ALA A 178 -7.58 17.05 5.64
CA ALA A 178 -6.63 17.77 4.81
C ALA A 178 -6.13 16.91 3.64
N LEU A 179 -5.76 15.65 3.90
CA LEU A 179 -5.38 14.69 2.87
C LEU A 179 -6.49 14.50 1.81
N HIS A 180 -7.74 14.32 2.26
CA HIS A 180 -8.85 14.08 1.32
C HIS A 180 -9.19 15.30 0.48
N ARG A 181 -9.04 16.52 1.03
CA ARG A 181 -9.20 17.75 0.24
C ARG A 181 -8.13 17.85 -0.84
N ALA A 182 -6.86 17.61 -0.48
CA ALA A 182 -5.76 17.62 -1.44
C ALA A 182 -5.93 16.55 -2.53
N ALA A 183 -6.30 15.32 -2.16
CA ALA A 183 -6.55 14.24 -3.11
C ALA A 183 -7.71 14.58 -4.06
N ALA A 184 -8.82 15.13 -3.54
CA ALA A 184 -9.95 15.54 -4.37
C ALA A 184 -9.59 16.67 -5.35
N GLU A 185 -8.75 17.63 -4.94
CA GLU A 185 -8.27 18.70 -5.80
C GLU A 185 -7.39 18.19 -6.96
N LEU A 186 -6.62 17.13 -6.72
CA LEU A 186 -5.80 16.46 -7.73
C LEU A 186 -6.56 15.40 -8.54
N GLY A 187 -7.84 15.17 -8.26
CA GLY A 187 -8.62 14.12 -8.92
C GLY A 187 -8.16 12.70 -8.57
N LEU A 188 -7.60 12.50 -7.38
CA LEU A 188 -7.12 11.20 -6.90
C LEU A 188 -8.17 10.48 -6.04
N THR A 189 -8.30 9.18 -6.27
CA THR A 189 -9.09 8.28 -5.41
C THR A 189 -8.36 8.00 -4.10
N VAL A 190 -9.10 7.96 -3.00
CA VAL A 190 -8.58 7.61 -1.67
C VAL A 190 -9.20 6.30 -1.20
N VAL A 191 -8.38 5.33 -0.79
CA VAL A 191 -8.84 4.19 0.02
C VAL A 191 -8.56 4.50 1.48
N SER A 192 -9.61 4.66 2.24
CA SER A 192 -9.57 5.16 3.63
C SER A 192 -10.07 4.08 4.58
N ALA A 193 -9.36 3.86 5.69
CA ALA A 193 -9.78 2.91 6.72
C ALA A 193 -9.58 3.48 8.13
N ALA A 194 -10.41 3.07 9.09
CA ALA A 194 -10.30 3.45 10.50
C ALA A 194 -10.63 2.26 11.41
N VAL A 195 -10.07 2.25 12.63
CA VAL A 195 -10.18 1.10 13.54
C VAL A 195 -10.31 1.56 15.00
N ALA A 196 -11.30 1.00 15.71
CA ALA A 196 -11.51 1.22 17.14
C ALA A 196 -11.86 -0.12 17.82
N GLY A 197 -11.07 -0.50 18.82
CA GLY A 197 -11.13 -1.84 19.44
C GLY A 197 -10.88 -2.95 18.42
N ALA A 198 -11.87 -3.83 18.23
CA ALA A 198 -11.89 -4.91 17.24
C ALA A 198 -12.75 -4.58 16.00
N THR A 199 -13.21 -3.33 15.89
CA THR A 199 -14.15 -2.88 14.87
C THR A 199 -13.50 -1.86 13.95
N GLY A 200 -14.04 -1.68 12.76
CA GLY A 200 -13.51 -0.67 11.86
C GLY A 200 -14.31 -0.52 10.58
N VAL A 201 -13.89 0.46 9.79
CA VAL A 201 -14.50 0.76 8.50
C VAL A 201 -13.42 0.89 7.44
N VAL A 202 -13.79 0.57 6.20
CA VAL A 202 -12.98 0.80 5.00
C VAL A 202 -13.88 1.33 3.89
N ALA A 203 -13.41 2.31 3.12
CA ALA A 203 -14.17 2.92 2.04
C ALA A 203 -13.25 3.37 0.90
N THR A 204 -13.81 3.41 -0.30
CA THR A 204 -13.20 4.04 -1.47
C THR A 204 -13.91 5.36 -1.74
N ILE A 205 -13.14 6.43 -1.79
CA ILE A 205 -13.62 7.80 -1.92
C ILE A 205 -13.09 8.32 -3.24
N ALA A 206 -13.96 8.37 -4.25
CA ALA A 206 -13.61 8.94 -5.55
C ALA A 206 -13.58 10.47 -5.48
N PRO A 207 -12.95 11.15 -6.44
CA PRO A 207 -12.98 12.60 -6.52
C PRO A 207 -14.42 13.14 -6.57
N GLY A 208 -14.76 13.99 -5.61
CA GLY A 208 -16.10 14.56 -5.46
C GLY A 208 -17.03 13.82 -4.50
N ASP A 209 -16.67 12.61 -4.05
CA ASP A 209 -17.47 11.87 -3.07
C ASP A 209 -17.41 12.54 -1.69
N ALA A 210 -18.53 12.48 -0.97
CA ALA A 210 -18.57 12.91 0.43
C ALA A 210 -17.71 12.02 1.33
N GLY A 211 -17.49 10.76 0.94
CA GLY A 211 -16.69 9.80 1.68
C GLY A 211 -17.16 9.63 3.13
N LEU A 212 -16.25 9.33 4.04
CA LEU A 212 -16.59 9.16 5.46
C LEU A 212 -16.57 10.48 6.25
N ARG A 213 -16.78 11.64 5.61
CA ARG A 213 -16.76 12.95 6.28
C ARG A 213 -17.73 13.03 7.46
N ALA A 214 -18.87 12.35 7.37
CA ALA A 214 -19.85 12.29 8.46
C ALA A 214 -19.33 11.52 9.69
N LEU A 215 -18.37 10.61 9.52
CA LEU A 215 -17.72 9.88 10.62
C LEU A 215 -16.55 10.66 11.24
N TRP A 216 -16.00 11.63 10.52
CA TRP A 216 -14.87 12.43 10.98
C TRP A 216 -15.37 13.74 11.59
N THR A 217 -15.59 13.69 12.90
CA THR A 217 -15.91 14.86 13.73
C THR A 217 -14.66 15.46 14.37
N ASP A 218 -14.73 16.73 14.78
CA ASP A 218 -13.68 17.39 15.58
C ASP A 218 -13.59 16.83 17.03
N GLU A 219 -14.48 15.92 17.40
CA GLU A 219 -14.46 15.20 18.67
C GLU A 219 -13.37 14.12 18.71
N GLN A 220 -13.07 13.65 19.92
CA GLN A 220 -12.08 12.62 20.18
C GLN A 220 -12.40 11.34 19.39
N GLY A 221 -11.40 10.73 18.73
CA GLY A 221 -11.62 9.53 17.93
C GLY A 221 -11.99 8.34 18.81
N ALA A 222 -12.89 7.47 18.33
CA ALA A 222 -13.29 6.25 19.07
C ALA A 222 -12.10 5.34 19.43
N GLU A 223 -11.02 5.42 18.66
CA GLU A 223 -9.74 4.73 18.90
C GLU A 223 -9.03 5.16 20.19
N GLU A 224 -9.28 6.38 20.69
CA GLU A 224 -8.69 6.87 21.94
C GLU A 224 -9.35 6.24 23.18
N ASP A 225 -10.67 5.98 23.09
CA ASP A 225 -11.43 5.35 24.17
C ASP A 225 -11.36 3.82 24.12
N MET A 226 -11.48 3.25 22.92
CA MET A 226 -11.52 1.79 22.73
C MET A 226 -10.13 1.18 22.51
N GLY A 227 -9.11 2.00 22.26
CA GLY A 227 -7.82 1.54 21.76
C GLY A 227 -7.93 0.92 20.37
N CYS A 228 -6.88 0.18 19.97
CA CYS A 228 -6.88 -0.59 18.73
C CYS A 228 -6.28 -1.97 18.99
N LEU A 229 -7.05 -3.03 18.74
CA LEU A 229 -6.56 -4.40 18.84
C LEU A 229 -5.78 -4.80 17.57
N PRO A 230 -4.64 -5.51 17.70
CA PRO A 230 -3.76 -5.82 16.56
C PRO A 230 -4.45 -6.59 15.43
N HIS A 231 -5.38 -7.48 15.75
CA HIS A 231 -6.12 -8.24 14.74
C HIS A 231 -7.14 -7.38 13.98
N GLY A 232 -7.80 -6.42 14.65
CA GLY A 232 -8.65 -5.45 13.98
C GLY A 232 -7.85 -4.60 12.99
N VAL A 233 -6.70 -4.09 13.44
CA VAL A 233 -5.76 -3.34 12.59
C VAL A 233 -5.34 -4.17 11.37
N ALA A 234 -4.91 -5.42 11.58
CA ALA A 234 -4.41 -6.27 10.49
C ALA A 234 -5.50 -6.62 9.47
N VAL A 235 -6.74 -6.93 9.91
CA VAL A 235 -7.83 -7.26 9.00
C VAL A 235 -8.25 -6.05 8.18
N LEU A 236 -8.41 -4.87 8.80
CA LEU A 236 -8.78 -3.65 8.08
C LEU A 236 -7.67 -3.20 7.12
N ALA A 237 -6.40 -3.32 7.49
CA ALA A 237 -5.29 -3.08 6.58
C ALA A 237 -5.29 -4.05 5.39
N GLY A 238 -5.63 -5.33 5.63
CA GLY A 238 -5.84 -6.32 4.58
C GLY A 238 -6.94 -5.91 3.59
N MET A 239 -8.08 -5.44 4.10
CA MET A 239 -9.19 -4.95 3.27
C MET A 239 -8.80 -3.70 2.48
N GLN A 240 -8.12 -2.75 3.13
CA GLN A 240 -7.61 -1.53 2.49
C GLN A 240 -6.61 -1.85 1.37
N SER A 241 -5.70 -2.79 1.59
CA SER A 241 -4.76 -3.26 0.57
C SER A 241 -5.46 -4.02 -0.57
N ALA A 242 -6.48 -4.83 -0.28
CA ALA A 242 -7.22 -5.56 -1.30
C ALA A 242 -7.96 -4.60 -2.26
N GLU A 243 -8.59 -3.58 -1.70
CA GLU A 243 -9.27 -2.55 -2.49
C GLU A 243 -8.27 -1.75 -3.35
N ALA A 244 -7.11 -1.42 -2.81
CA ALA A 244 -6.03 -0.77 -3.56
C ALA A 244 -5.56 -1.64 -4.74
N VAL A 245 -5.31 -2.93 -4.51
CA VAL A 245 -4.89 -3.85 -5.58
C VAL A 245 -5.97 -3.96 -6.66
N ASN A 246 -7.25 -4.08 -6.29
CA ASN A 246 -8.35 -4.14 -7.26
C ASN A 246 -8.41 -2.91 -8.17
N ILE A 247 -8.22 -1.71 -7.59
CA ILE A 247 -8.20 -0.46 -8.35
C ILE A 247 -7.02 -0.44 -9.32
N LEU A 248 -5.82 -0.73 -8.82
CA LEU A 248 -4.57 -0.63 -9.60
C LEU A 248 -4.46 -1.70 -10.70
N THR A 249 -5.09 -2.87 -10.51
CA THR A 249 -5.13 -3.94 -11.54
C THR A 249 -6.27 -3.78 -12.54
N GLY A 250 -7.11 -2.75 -12.40
CA GLY A 250 -8.25 -2.52 -13.29
C GLY A 250 -9.47 -3.41 -13.03
N HIS A 251 -9.53 -4.13 -11.90
CA HIS A 251 -10.74 -4.83 -11.44
C HIS A 251 -11.83 -3.87 -10.94
N GLY A 252 -11.47 -2.61 -10.71
CA GLY A 252 -12.38 -1.55 -10.25
C GLY A 252 -12.41 -1.44 -8.72
N ALA A 253 -13.04 -0.38 -8.24
CA ALA A 253 -13.23 -0.14 -6.81
C ALA A 253 -14.47 -0.89 -6.31
N ALA A 254 -14.28 -1.95 -5.51
CA ALA A 254 -15.39 -2.73 -4.98
C ALA A 254 -16.23 -1.94 -3.96
N LEU A 255 -15.61 -0.95 -3.29
CA LEU A 255 -16.24 -0.09 -2.29
C LEU A 255 -16.55 1.32 -2.80
N GLN A 256 -16.51 1.58 -4.11
CA GLN A 256 -16.91 2.90 -4.62
C GLN A 256 -18.39 3.18 -4.33
N GLY A 257 -18.66 4.27 -3.59
CA GLY A 257 -20.01 4.62 -3.10
C GLY A 257 -20.45 3.86 -1.85
N PHE A 258 -19.58 3.02 -1.26
CA PHE A 258 -19.91 2.22 -0.09
C PHE A 258 -18.82 2.26 0.98
N MET A 259 -19.24 2.02 2.21
CA MET A 259 -18.40 1.72 3.36
C MET A 259 -18.58 0.24 3.71
N GLY A 260 -17.48 -0.46 3.90
CA GLY A 260 -17.48 -1.75 4.58
C GLY A 260 -17.28 -1.55 6.08
N ALA A 261 -18.23 -1.98 6.90
CA ALA A 261 -18.15 -1.98 8.36
C ALA A 261 -17.89 -3.40 8.88
N LEU A 262 -16.86 -3.55 9.70
CA LEU A 262 -16.45 -4.82 10.30
C LEU A 262 -16.58 -4.75 11.83
N ASP A 263 -17.15 -5.79 12.42
CA ASP A 263 -17.04 -6.06 13.86
C ASP A 263 -16.51 -7.48 14.10
N LEU A 264 -15.29 -7.59 14.63
CA LEU A 264 -14.67 -8.89 14.94
C LEU A 264 -15.12 -9.48 16.28
N ASN A 265 -15.90 -8.75 17.09
CA ASN A 265 -16.45 -9.30 18.33
C ASN A 265 -17.55 -10.33 18.04
N ASP A 266 -18.30 -10.14 16.95
CA ASP A 266 -19.35 -11.06 16.49
C ASP A 266 -19.12 -11.61 15.07
N PHE A 267 -18.00 -11.25 14.43
CA PHE A 267 -17.64 -11.63 13.06
C PHE A 267 -18.65 -11.16 12.00
N SER A 268 -19.25 -9.98 12.19
CA SER A 268 -20.13 -9.35 11.22
C SER A 268 -19.37 -8.45 10.24
N TRP A 269 -19.88 -8.40 9.00
CA TRP A 269 -19.41 -7.53 7.93
C TRP A 269 -20.60 -7.01 7.13
N GLU A 270 -20.73 -5.70 7.05
CA GLU A 270 -21.82 -5.03 6.33
C GLU A 270 -21.26 -4.03 5.32
N ARG A 271 -21.90 -3.98 4.14
CA ARG A 271 -21.63 -2.96 3.12
C ARG A 271 -22.76 -1.94 3.15
N MET A 272 -22.43 -0.70 3.51
CA MET A 272 -23.36 0.41 3.68
C MET A 272 -23.12 1.46 2.58
N GLU A 273 -24.17 2.09 2.06
CA GLU A 273 -24.02 3.20 1.10
C GLU A 273 -23.46 4.45 1.79
N ILE A 274 -22.57 5.16 1.10
CA ILE A 274 -22.03 6.45 1.52
C ILE A 274 -22.66 7.53 0.62
N GLY A 275 -23.65 8.25 1.14
CA GLY A 275 -24.31 9.36 0.43
C GLY A 275 -25.82 9.26 0.45
#